data_AF-A0A4W5KNN3-F1
#
_entry.id   AF-A0A4W5KNN3-F1
#
_cell.length_a   1.000
_cell.length_b   1.000
_cell.length_c   1.000
_cell.angle_alpha   90.00
_cell.angle_beta   90.00
_cell.angle_gamma   90.00
#
_symmetry.space_group_name_H-M   'P 1'
#
loop_
_entity.id
_entity.type
_entity.pdbx_description
1 polymer ?
#
loop_
_entity_poly.entity_id
_entity_poly.type
_entity_poly.pdbx_seq_one_letter_code
_entity_poly.pdbx_strand_id
1 'polypeptide(L)'
;METGVEPEDIGQDPENADRLEYDGDKKNGHTLKITDLRESDSATYWFRFITDQTRGRYIGNPGVTLSVTGLQVKVTGGHQDKTLTCSTTCTLTDNPTYIWYKNGHKVKEDTSSLYSDSFSDADRYSCAVEGHEDLHSAEETLTVTCKYMWFKYILVY
;
A
#
# COMPACT_ATOMS: atom_id res chain seq x y z
N MET A 1 -19.24 28.29 -0.92
CA MET A 1 -18.17 28.90 -0.09
C MET A 1 -17.50 27.74 0.63
N GLU A 2 -16.47 27.15 0.03
CA GLU A 2 -15.62 26.21 0.75
C GLU A 2 -14.76 27.01 1.72
N THR A 3 -14.70 26.54 2.95
CA THR A 3 -13.96 27.14 4.05
C THR A 3 -12.49 27.29 3.68
N GLY A 4 -11.99 28.53 3.67
CA GLY A 4 -10.59 28.88 3.38
C GLY A 4 -9.63 28.46 4.49
N VAL A 5 -9.49 27.15 4.71
CA VAL A 5 -8.46 26.59 5.58
C VAL A 5 -7.14 26.68 4.83
N GLU A 6 -6.15 27.33 5.43
CA GLU A 6 -4.80 27.38 4.88
C GLU A 6 -4.19 25.98 4.92
N PRO A 7 -3.59 25.48 3.82
CA PRO A 7 -2.91 24.19 3.83
C PRO A 7 -1.79 24.18 4.87
N GLU A 8 -1.65 23.05 5.56
CA GLU A 8 -0.59 22.83 6.55
C GLU A 8 0.79 22.79 5.89
N ASP A 9 1.80 23.33 6.58
CA ASP A 9 3.19 23.33 6.13
C ASP A 9 3.88 22.07 6.67
N ILE A 10 4.07 21.08 5.80
CA ILE A 10 4.70 19.80 6.13
C ILE A 10 6.13 19.93 6.67
N GLY A 11 6.82 21.05 6.37
CA GLY A 11 8.17 21.31 6.89
C GLY A 11 8.18 21.71 8.37
N GLN A 12 7.02 22.05 8.94
CA GLN A 12 6.87 22.37 10.37
C GLN A 12 6.42 21.18 11.20
N ASP A 13 6.04 20.08 10.56
CA ASP A 13 5.63 18.85 11.23
C ASP A 13 6.88 18.12 11.79
N PRO A 14 6.96 17.92 13.12
CA PRO A 14 8.06 17.18 13.73
C PRO A 14 8.22 15.75 13.20
N GLU A 15 7.15 15.10 12.73
CA GLU A 15 7.24 13.75 12.16
C GLU A 15 8.07 13.71 10.87
N ASN A 16 8.26 14.87 10.24
CA ASN A 16 8.94 15.03 8.96
C ASN A 16 10.37 15.58 9.07
N ALA A 17 10.83 15.90 10.29
CA ALA A 17 12.10 16.61 10.53
C ALA A 17 13.34 15.94 9.89
N ASP A 18 13.36 14.60 9.83
CA ASP A 18 14.48 13.82 9.27
C ASP A 18 14.16 13.17 7.91
N ARG A 19 12.96 13.45 7.36
CA ARG A 19 12.43 12.75 6.18
C ARG A 19 12.32 13.65 4.96
N LEU A 20 12.25 14.97 5.17
CA LEU A 20 12.09 15.96 4.11
C LEU A 20 13.41 16.58 3.71
N GLU A 21 13.69 16.51 2.43
CA GLU A 21 14.80 17.21 1.78
C GLU A 21 14.20 18.11 0.68
N TYR A 22 14.43 19.42 0.78
CA TYR A 22 14.02 20.35 -0.25
C TYR A 22 15.24 20.83 -1.04
N ASP A 23 15.32 20.39 -2.30
CA ASP A 23 16.33 20.83 -3.25
C ASP A 23 15.76 21.95 -4.13
N GLY A 24 16.11 23.18 -3.75
CA GLY A 24 15.72 24.40 -4.43
C GLY A 24 16.92 25.04 -5.13
N ASP A 25 16.99 24.98 -6.46
CA ASP A 25 17.88 25.88 -7.20
C ASP A 25 17.21 27.25 -7.37
N LYS A 26 17.99 28.33 -7.36
CA LYS A 26 17.47 29.71 -7.44
C LYS A 26 16.90 30.07 -8.82
N LYS A 27 16.82 29.12 -9.76
CA LYS A 27 16.53 29.40 -11.17
C LYS A 27 15.28 28.71 -11.69
N ASN A 28 15.01 27.43 -11.38
CA ASN A 28 13.84 26.65 -11.82
C ASN A 28 13.63 25.29 -11.11
N GLY A 29 14.60 24.78 -10.33
CA GLY A 29 14.49 23.48 -9.65
C GLY A 29 13.83 23.62 -8.29
N HIS A 30 12.60 23.14 -8.13
CA HIS A 30 11.91 23.06 -6.84
C HIS A 30 11.50 21.61 -6.60
N THR A 31 12.42 20.82 -6.06
CA THR A 31 12.22 19.40 -5.82
C THR A 31 12.07 19.15 -4.33
N LEU A 32 10.93 18.58 -3.94
CA LEU A 32 10.75 18.03 -2.60
C LEU A 32 11.00 16.53 -2.67
N LYS A 33 11.83 16.03 -1.77
CA LYS A 33 12.12 14.61 -1.58
C LYS A 33 11.67 14.19 -0.19
N ILE A 34 10.89 13.13 -0.12
CA ILE A 34 10.40 12.51 1.12
C ILE A 34 11.01 11.11 1.19
N THR A 35 11.74 10.81 2.26
CA THR A 35 12.32 9.48 2.53
C THR A 35 11.52 8.72 3.57
N ASP A 36 11.70 7.39 3.64
CA ASP A 36 10.96 6.53 4.58
C ASP A 36 9.44 6.73 4.46
N LEU A 37 8.89 6.55 3.24
CA LEU A 37 7.48 6.76 2.97
C LEU A 37 6.58 5.81 3.76
N ARG A 38 5.47 6.33 4.27
CA ARG A 38 4.48 5.66 5.11
C ARG A 38 3.09 5.87 4.53
N GLU A 39 2.17 4.98 4.88
CA GLU A 39 0.76 5.11 4.46
C GLU A 39 0.16 6.46 4.89
N SER A 40 0.57 6.97 6.06
CA SER A 40 0.16 8.27 6.61
C SER A 40 0.60 9.48 5.78
N ASP A 41 1.60 9.33 4.91
CA ASP A 41 2.02 10.42 4.00
C ASP A 41 1.13 10.53 2.76
N SER A 42 0.15 9.63 2.59
CA SER A 42 -0.78 9.68 1.46
C SER A 42 -1.63 10.93 1.54
N ALA A 43 -1.34 11.91 0.69
CA ALA A 43 -2.00 13.21 0.68
C ALA A 43 -1.86 13.90 -0.69
N THR A 44 -2.59 15.00 -0.87
CA THR A 44 -2.31 15.94 -1.96
C THR A 44 -1.35 17.00 -1.44
N TYR A 45 -0.20 17.12 -2.11
CA TYR A 45 0.84 18.09 -1.82
C TYR A 45 0.71 19.28 -2.75
N TRP A 46 0.78 20.49 -2.20
CA TRP A 46 0.71 21.73 -2.98
C TRP A 46 2.04 22.47 -2.92
N PHE A 47 2.54 22.85 -4.08
CA PHE A 47 3.68 23.75 -4.15
C PHE A 47 3.23 25.18 -3.82
N ARG A 48 3.91 25.81 -2.86
CA ARG A 48 3.63 27.18 -2.41
C ARG A 48 4.82 28.08 -2.71
N PHE A 49 4.58 29.15 -3.45
CA PHE A 49 5.56 30.22 -3.66
C PHE A 49 5.19 31.44 -2.83
N ILE A 50 6.16 31.99 -2.11
CA ILE A 50 6.02 33.19 -1.27
C ILE A 50 7.03 34.22 -1.76
N THR A 51 6.57 35.43 -2.07
CA THR A 51 7.44 36.56 -2.42
C THR A 51 7.52 37.58 -1.28
N ASP A 52 8.48 38.49 -1.39
CA ASP A 52 8.64 39.65 -0.52
C ASP A 52 7.54 40.72 -0.71
N GLN A 53 6.74 40.61 -1.78
CA GLN A 53 5.63 41.52 -2.04
C GLN A 53 4.48 41.27 -1.05
N THR A 54 3.86 42.33 -0.56
CA THR A 54 2.65 42.23 0.26
C THR A 54 1.56 41.44 -0.48
N ARG A 55 1.15 40.30 0.10
CA ARG A 55 0.20 39.32 -0.47
C ARG A 55 0.71 38.49 -1.66
N GLY A 56 2.01 38.49 -1.95
CA GLY A 56 2.60 37.65 -2.97
C GLY A 56 2.67 36.19 -2.55
N ARG A 57 1.54 35.48 -2.64
CA ARG A 57 1.44 34.04 -2.40
C ARG A 57 0.76 33.36 -3.57
N TYR A 58 1.39 32.30 -4.07
CA TYR A 58 0.78 31.42 -5.06
C TYR A 58 0.78 29.98 -4.54
N ILE A 59 -0.33 29.28 -4.76
CA ILE A 59 -0.49 27.85 -4.48
C ILE A 59 -0.74 27.19 -5.83
N GLY A 60 0.16 26.28 -6.22
CA GLY A 60 0.03 25.53 -7.47
C GLY A 60 -1.19 24.63 -7.42
N ASN A 61 -2.08 24.72 -8.42
CA ASN A 61 -3.23 23.84 -8.59
C ASN A 61 -3.01 22.94 -9.83
N PRO A 62 -3.44 21.66 -9.82
CA PRO A 62 -4.25 20.99 -8.80
C PRO A 62 -3.48 20.43 -7.58
N GLY A 63 -2.16 20.63 -7.52
CA GLY A 63 -1.29 19.92 -6.58
C GLY A 63 -0.84 18.56 -7.13
N VAL A 64 -0.10 17.80 -6.33
CA VAL A 64 0.40 16.46 -6.65
C VAL A 64 -0.13 15.49 -5.60
N THR A 65 -0.90 14.49 -6.02
CA THR A 65 -1.41 13.46 -5.11
C THR A 65 -0.42 12.30 -5.00
N LEU A 66 0.03 12.03 -3.77
CA LEU A 66 0.82 10.87 -3.42
C LEU A 66 -0.08 9.83 -2.76
N SER A 67 0.04 8.58 -3.19
CA SER A 67 -0.62 7.42 -2.57
C SER A 67 0.45 6.40 -2.23
N VAL A 68 0.64 6.13 -0.94
CA VAL A 68 1.60 5.15 -0.44
C VAL A 68 0.83 3.90 -0.04
N THR A 69 0.95 2.84 -0.85
CA THR A 69 0.25 1.57 -0.60
C THR A 69 1.19 0.39 -0.72
N GLY A 70 1.02 -0.61 0.15
CA GLY A 70 1.80 -1.84 0.13
C GLY A 70 1.17 -2.97 -0.69
N LEU A 71 1.85 -4.11 -0.72
CA LEU A 71 1.29 -5.38 -1.17
C LEU A 71 0.39 -5.96 -0.08
N GLN A 72 -0.73 -6.56 -0.49
CA GLN A 72 -1.70 -7.20 0.39
C GLN A 72 -2.10 -8.55 -0.18
N VAL A 73 -2.16 -9.57 0.68
CA VAL A 73 -2.71 -10.88 0.33
C VAL A 73 -4.22 -10.84 0.51
N LYS A 74 -4.96 -11.09 -0.57
CA LYS A 74 -6.41 -11.25 -0.56
C LYS A 74 -6.78 -12.72 -0.71
N VAL A 75 -7.64 -13.21 0.16
CA VAL A 75 -8.17 -14.58 0.10
C VAL A 75 -9.52 -14.56 -0.61
N THR A 76 -9.66 -15.38 -1.64
CA THR A 76 -10.94 -15.60 -2.35
C THR A 76 -11.26 -17.08 -2.42
N GLY A 77 -12.54 -17.42 -2.60
CA GLY A 77 -13.00 -18.80 -2.73
C GLY A 77 -13.73 -19.36 -1.50
N GLY A 78 -13.98 -20.67 -1.54
CA GLY A 78 -14.80 -21.40 -0.57
C GLY A 78 -13.98 -22.12 0.51
N HIS A 79 -14.60 -23.11 1.17
CA HIS A 79 -13.94 -23.88 2.22
C HIS A 79 -12.82 -24.79 1.68
N GLN A 80 -13.01 -25.37 0.48
CA GLN A 80 -12.08 -26.33 -0.13
C GLN A 80 -11.20 -25.67 -1.20
N ASP A 81 -11.77 -24.76 -1.99
CA ASP A 81 -11.05 -24.07 -3.06
C ASP A 81 -10.77 -22.63 -2.63
N LYS A 82 -9.59 -22.41 -2.04
CA LYS A 82 -9.09 -21.06 -1.74
C LYS A 82 -8.09 -20.63 -2.82
N THR A 83 -8.06 -19.34 -3.10
CA THR A 83 -7.05 -18.71 -3.95
C THR A 83 -6.58 -17.45 -3.27
N LEU A 84 -5.26 -17.33 -3.14
CA LEU A 84 -4.63 -16.12 -2.66
C LEU A 84 -4.27 -15.23 -3.85
N THR A 85 -4.52 -13.94 -3.71
CA THR A 85 -4.16 -12.92 -4.70
C THR A 85 -3.23 -11.92 -4.05
N CYS A 86 -2.07 -11.72 -4.65
CA CYS A 86 -1.19 -10.62 -4.29
C CYS A 86 -1.73 -9.35 -4.95
N SER A 87 -2.15 -8.38 -4.16
CA SER A 87 -2.81 -7.18 -4.65
C SER A 87 -2.10 -5.92 -4.18
N THR A 88 -2.04 -4.92 -5.05
CA THR A 88 -1.60 -3.57 -4.71
C THR A 88 -2.41 -2.58 -5.54
N THR A 89 -2.58 -1.37 -5.01
CA THR A 89 -3.12 -0.24 -5.75
C THR A 89 -2.03 0.57 -6.45
N CYS A 90 -0.75 0.25 -6.21
CA CYS A 90 0.36 0.83 -6.93
C CYS A 90 0.35 0.38 -8.40
N THR A 91 0.73 1.28 -9.29
CA THR A 91 0.97 0.93 -10.70
C THR A 91 2.34 0.27 -10.80
N LEU A 92 2.37 -1.04 -10.96
CA LEU A 92 3.60 -1.78 -11.19
C LEU A 92 3.98 -1.66 -12.67
N THR A 93 5.18 -1.15 -12.96
CA THR A 93 5.75 -1.11 -14.31
C THR A 93 6.26 -2.49 -14.74
N ASP A 94 6.32 -2.73 -16.05
CA ASP A 94 7.01 -3.87 -16.69
C ASP A 94 6.57 -5.29 -16.29
N ASN A 95 5.28 -5.62 -16.45
CA ASN A 95 4.74 -7.00 -16.27
C ASN A 95 5.36 -7.73 -15.06
N PRO A 96 5.03 -7.32 -13.84
CA PRO A 96 5.77 -7.72 -12.64
C PRO A 96 5.75 -9.24 -12.44
N THR A 97 6.89 -9.77 -12.00
CA THR A 97 6.98 -11.13 -11.44
C THR A 97 6.62 -11.07 -9.96
N TYR A 98 5.64 -11.87 -9.55
CA TYR A 98 5.23 -12.01 -8.16
C TYR A 98 5.92 -13.20 -7.53
N ILE A 99 6.35 -13.02 -6.29
CA ILE A 99 6.95 -14.05 -5.45
C ILE A 99 5.99 -14.34 -4.29
N TRP A 100 5.70 -15.61 -4.06
CA TRP A 100 4.94 -16.07 -2.91
C TRP A 100 5.83 -16.74 -1.88
N TYR A 101 5.58 -16.42 -0.62
CA TYR A 101 6.22 -17.02 0.52
C TYR A 101 5.17 -17.77 1.34
N LYS A 102 5.56 -18.96 1.82
CA LYS A 102 4.81 -19.78 2.77
C LYS A 102 5.70 -20.00 3.98
N ASN A 103 5.26 -19.54 5.16
CA ASN A 103 6.01 -19.63 6.41
C ASN A 103 7.44 -19.05 6.27
N GLY A 104 7.57 -17.93 5.54
CA GLY A 104 8.85 -17.26 5.25
C GLY A 104 9.70 -17.87 4.13
N HIS A 105 9.28 -18.99 3.52
CA HIS A 105 10.02 -19.65 2.44
C HIS A 105 9.40 -19.38 1.07
N LYS A 106 10.21 -19.03 0.06
CA LYS A 106 9.77 -18.86 -1.33
C LYS A 106 9.18 -20.17 -1.86
N VAL A 107 7.93 -20.14 -2.33
CA VAL A 107 7.19 -21.32 -2.84
C VAL A 107 6.75 -21.19 -4.30
N LYS A 108 6.60 -19.96 -4.80
CA LYS A 108 6.23 -19.69 -6.20
C LYS A 108 6.82 -18.37 -6.65
N GLU A 109 7.19 -18.31 -7.93
CA GLU A 109 7.66 -17.12 -8.62
C GLU A 109 7.10 -17.14 -10.05
N ASP A 110 6.23 -16.19 -10.38
CA ASP A 110 5.49 -16.19 -11.64
C ASP A 110 4.92 -14.79 -11.94
N THR A 111 4.60 -14.53 -13.21
CA THR A 111 3.87 -13.34 -13.67
C THR A 111 2.42 -13.29 -13.15
N SER A 112 1.88 -14.43 -12.74
CA SER A 112 0.56 -14.51 -12.13
C SER A 112 0.62 -14.07 -10.66
N SER A 113 -0.18 -13.06 -10.30
CA SER A 113 -0.38 -12.64 -8.91
C SER A 113 -1.19 -13.64 -8.07
N LEU A 114 -1.62 -14.76 -8.65
CA LEU A 114 -2.44 -15.78 -7.98
C LEU A 114 -1.59 -16.92 -7.43
N TYR A 115 -1.98 -17.41 -6.27
CA TYR A 115 -1.45 -18.63 -5.67
C TYR A 115 -2.59 -19.53 -5.20
N SER A 116 -2.57 -20.78 -5.65
CA SER A 116 -3.54 -21.82 -5.33
C SER A 116 -2.77 -23.12 -5.08
N ASP A 117 -2.92 -23.69 -3.89
CA ASP A 117 -2.30 -24.93 -3.46
C ASP A 117 -3.14 -25.56 -2.32
N SER A 118 -2.67 -26.64 -1.72
CA SER A 118 -3.18 -27.13 -0.45
C SER A 118 -2.86 -26.15 0.68
N PHE A 119 -3.92 -25.62 1.31
CA PHE A 119 -3.82 -24.66 2.40
C PHE A 119 -4.02 -25.35 3.75
N SER A 120 -3.16 -25.04 4.72
CA SER A 120 -3.32 -25.42 6.13
C SER A 120 -3.67 -24.20 6.99
N ASP A 121 -4.36 -24.44 8.11
CA ASP A 121 -4.78 -23.39 9.04
C ASP A 121 -3.63 -22.70 9.79
N ALA A 122 -2.47 -23.35 9.83
CA ALA A 122 -1.28 -22.82 10.48
C ALA A 122 -0.34 -22.09 9.50
N ASP A 123 -0.63 -22.16 8.20
CA ASP A 123 0.24 -21.59 7.18
C ASP A 123 0.07 -20.06 7.10
N ARG A 124 1.20 -19.38 7.01
CA ARG A 124 1.29 -17.93 6.85
C ARG A 124 1.79 -17.62 5.46
N TYR A 125 1.07 -16.74 4.77
CA TYR A 125 1.39 -16.39 3.39
C TYR A 125 1.69 -14.90 3.27
N SER A 126 2.75 -14.60 2.54
CA SER A 126 3.06 -13.23 2.11
C SER A 126 3.50 -13.26 0.65
N CYS A 127 3.46 -12.10 0.01
CA CYS A 127 3.92 -11.95 -1.35
C CYS A 127 4.82 -10.72 -1.52
N ALA A 128 5.72 -10.78 -2.49
CA ALA A 128 6.59 -9.69 -2.91
C ALA A 128 6.60 -9.59 -4.44
N VAL A 129 7.24 -8.54 -4.96
CA VAL A 129 7.54 -8.39 -6.38
C VAL A 129 9.04 -8.57 -6.56
N GLU A 130 9.45 -9.27 -7.63
CA GLU A 130 10.85 -9.47 -7.99
C GLU A 130 11.58 -8.11 -8.10
N GLY A 131 12.78 -8.02 -7.52
CA GLY A 131 13.55 -6.77 -7.43
C GLY A 131 13.17 -5.85 -6.27
N HIS A 132 12.07 -6.15 -5.55
CA HIS A 132 11.57 -5.42 -4.38
C HIS A 132 11.18 -6.40 -3.25
N GLU A 133 12.01 -7.42 -3.03
CA GLU A 133 11.75 -8.50 -2.07
C GLU A 133 11.73 -8.02 -0.61
N ASP A 134 12.37 -6.89 -0.33
CA ASP A 134 12.36 -6.18 0.96
C ASP A 134 11.01 -5.53 1.28
N LEU A 135 10.15 -5.34 0.28
CA LEU A 135 8.83 -4.72 0.38
C LEU A 135 7.69 -5.76 0.31
N HIS A 136 7.86 -6.89 1.00
CA HIS A 136 6.84 -7.92 1.12
C HIS A 136 5.56 -7.45 1.85
N SER A 137 4.43 -8.04 1.48
CA SER A 137 3.16 -7.87 2.18
C SER A 137 3.26 -8.34 3.64
N ALA A 138 2.35 -7.85 4.48
CA ALA A 138 2.11 -8.47 5.77
C ALA A 138 1.77 -9.97 5.61
N GLU A 139 2.16 -10.77 6.59
CA GLU A 139 1.86 -12.21 6.62
C GLU A 139 0.39 -12.42 7.00
N GLU A 140 -0.39 -13.01 6.09
CA GLU A 140 -1.78 -13.38 6.33
C GLU A 140 -1.87 -14.83 6.80
N THR A 141 -2.58 -15.05 7.90
CA THR A 141 -2.82 -16.40 8.45
C THR A 141 -4.18 -16.89 7.97
N LEU A 142 -4.20 -18.04 7.30
CA LEU A 142 -5.46 -18.60 6.83
C LEU A 142 -6.16 -19.33 7.97
N THR A 143 -7.32 -18.83 8.42
CA THR A 143 -8.20 -19.60 9.31
C THR A 143 -9.29 -20.29 8.49
N VAL A 144 -9.25 -21.62 8.34
CA VAL A 144 -10.41 -22.39 7.87
C VAL A 144 -11.41 -22.45 9.02
N THR A 145 -12.42 -21.58 8.98
CA THR A 145 -13.56 -21.73 9.88
C THR A 145 -14.42 -22.89 9.38
N CYS A 146 -14.25 -24.06 9.98
CA CYS A 146 -15.20 -25.15 9.80
C CYS A 146 -16.52 -24.75 10.48
N LYS A 147 -17.46 -24.17 9.73
CA LYS A 147 -18.85 -24.09 10.20
C LYS A 147 -19.41 -25.51 10.16
N TYR A 148 -19.26 -26.25 11.25
CA TYR A 148 -20.09 -27.42 11.49
C TYR A 148 -21.56 -26.95 11.41
N MET A 149 -22.24 -27.21 10.29
CA MET A 149 -23.69 -27.17 10.27
C MET A 149 -24.15 -28.38 11.07
N TRP A 150 -24.56 -28.15 12.31
CA TRP A 150 -25.19 -29.18 13.12
C TRP A 150 -26.50 -29.55 12.43
N PHE A 151 -26.52 -30.66 11.68
CA PHE A 151 -27.78 -31.36 11.42
C PHE A 151 -28.27 -31.90 12.77
N LYS A 152 -29.03 -31.09 13.52
CA LYS A 152 -29.82 -31.57 14.64
C LYS A 152 -31.06 -32.27 14.07
N TYR A 153 -30.89 -33.57 13.79
CA TYR A 153 -31.90 -34.60 13.59
C TYR A 153 -32.75 -34.55 12.30
N ILE A 154 -32.67 -35.64 11.53
CA ILE A 154 -33.74 -36.10 10.62
C ILE A 154 -34.74 -36.85 11.51
N LEU A 155 -35.96 -36.32 11.65
CA LEU A 155 -37.09 -37.13 12.11
C LEU A 155 -37.69 -37.80 10.88
N VAL A 156 -37.54 -39.12 10.82
CA VAL A 156 -38.34 -39.98 9.93
C VAL A 156 -39.69 -40.19 10.60
N TYR A 157 -40.77 -39.84 9.90
CA TYR A 157 -42.12 -40.35 10.14
C TYR A 157 -42.61 -41.02 8.86
#